data_AF-A0A9X3D3T0-F1
#
_entry.id   AF-A0A9X3D3T0-F1
#
_cell.length_a   1.000
_cell.length_b   1.000
_cell.length_c   1.000
_cell.angle_alpha   90.00
_cell.angle_beta   90.00
_cell.angle_gamma   90.00
#
_symmetry.space_group_name_H-M   'P 1'
#
loop_
_entity.id
_entity.type
_entity.pdbx_description
1 polymer ?
#
loop_
_entity_poly.entity_id
_entity_poly.type
_entity_poly.pdbx_seq_one_letter_code
_entity_poly.pdbx_strand_id
1 'polypeptide(L)' 'MQRRPRPRVAAAAARAAIEIREYDGRDVPEWLRAAARLTDPPQNRHVP' A
#
# COMPACT_ATOMS: atom_id res chain seq x y z
N MET A 1 7.76 6.73 21.05
CA MET A 1 6.69 7.06 20.09
C MET A 1 6.31 5.80 19.32
N GLN A 2 5.17 5.17 19.60
CA GLN A 2 4.71 4.05 18.76
C GLN A 2 4.33 4.61 17.38
N ARG A 3 5.06 4.22 16.33
CA ARG A 3 4.63 4.49 14.95
C ARG A 3 3.36 3.71 14.69
N ARG A 4 2.21 4.39 14.74
CA ARG A 4 0.93 3.78 14.41
C ARG A 4 1.00 3.35 12.94
N PRO A 5 0.79 2.06 12.61
CA PRO A 5 0.76 1.64 11.23
C PRO A 5 -0.34 2.39 10.50
N ARG A 6 0.02 3.05 9.39
CA ARG A 6 -0.90 3.80 8.52
C ARG A 6 -1.00 3.06 7.18
N PRO A 7 -1.75 1.94 7.12
CA PRO A 7 -1.80 1.10 5.91
C PRO A 7 -2.27 1.89 4.68
N ARG A 8 -3.21 2.82 4.86
CA ARG A 8 -3.68 3.72 3.79
C ARG A 8 -2.57 4.60 3.21
N VAL A 9 -1.69 5.12 4.07
CA VAL A 9 -0.55 5.95 3.64
C VAL A 9 0.48 5.09 2.91
N ALA A 10 0.74 3.87 3.40
CA ALA A 10 1.63 2.93 2.72
C ALA A 10 1.10 2.53 1.33
N ALA A 11 -0.20 2.25 1.21
CA ALA A 11 -0.82 1.94 -0.08
C ALA A 11 -0.83 3.13 -1.04
N ALA A 12 -1.09 4.35 -0.56
CA ALA A 12 -1.01 5.55 -1.37
C ALA A 12 0.43 5.81 -1.86
N ALA A 13 1.42 5.68 -0.99
CA ALA A 13 2.83 5.81 -1.35
C ALA A 13 3.25 4.74 -2.37
N ALA A 14 2.78 3.50 -2.21
CA ALA A 14 3.05 2.44 -3.16
C ALA A 14 2.44 2.74 -4.55
N ARG A 15 1.20 3.27 -4.62
CA ARG A 15 0.59 3.69 -5.90
C ARG A 15 1.38 4.79 -6.59
N ALA A 16 1.76 5.83 -5.85
CA ALA A 16 2.58 6.92 -6.40
C ALA A 16 3.94 6.40 -6.93
N ALA A 17 4.57 5.48 -6.21
CA ALA A 17 5.82 4.86 -6.64
C ALA A 17 5.67 3.99 -7.89
N ILE A 18 4.50 3.36 -8.09
CA ILE A 18 4.18 2.62 -9.31
C ILE A 18 4.07 3.59 -10.50
N GLU A 19 3.28 4.66 -10.37
CA GLU A 19 3.10 5.65 -11.44
C GLU A 19 4.43 6.25 -11.92
N ILE A 20 5.33 6.60 -10.99
CA ILE A 20 6.67 7.11 -11.33
C ILE A 20 7.48 6.06 -12.10
N ARG A 21 7.44 4.80 -11.68
CA ARG A 21 8.19 3.72 -12.36
C ARG A 21 7.65 3.45 -13.75
N GLU A 22 6.33 3.41 -13.91
CA GLU A 22 5.69 3.21 -15.21
C GLU A 22 5.99 4.37 -16.16
N TYR A 23 6.00 5.60 -15.66
CA TYR A 23 6.43 6.78 -16.42
C TYR A 23 7.89 6.67 -16.90
N ASP A 24 8.79 6.21 -16.03
CA ASP A 24 10.21 6.01 -16.36
C ASP A 24 10.47 4.75 -17.21
N GLY A 25 9.44 3.98 -17.58
CA GLY A 25 9.58 2.70 -18.29
C GLY A 25 10.27 1.61 -17.46
N ARG A 26 10.28 1.74 -16.12
CA ARG A 26 10.88 0.79 -15.20
C ARG A 26 9.86 -0.25 -14.75
N ASP A 27 10.34 -1.49 -14.62
CA ASP A 27 9.50 -2.57 -14.11
C ASP A 27 9.04 -2.30 -12.67
N VAL A 28 7.82 -2.72 -12.38
CA VAL A 28 7.15 -2.54 -11.11
C VAL A 28 7.19 -3.87 -10.34
N PRO A 29 7.97 -3.94 -9.24
CA PRO A 29 8.09 -5.17 -8.46
C PRO A 29 6.75 -5.62 -7.89
N GLU A 30 6.55 -6.94 -7.83
CA GLU A 30 5.30 -7.53 -7.33
C GLU A 30 4.97 -7.12 -5.88
N TRP A 31 5.99 -7.06 -4.99
CA TRP A 31 5.80 -6.61 -3.62
C TRP A 31 5.27 -5.17 -3.53
N LEU A 32 5.60 -4.31 -4.49
CA LEU A 32 5.13 -2.94 -4.56
C LEU A 32 3.67 -2.89 -5.02
N ARG A 33 3.29 -3.75 -5.99
CA ARG A 33 1.88 -3.94 -6.37
C ARG A 33 1.05 -4.50 -5.23
N ALA A 34 1.59 -5.43 -4.45
CA ALA A 34 0.94 -5.95 -3.25
C ALA A 34 0.75 -4.83 -2.21
N ALA A 35 1.75 -3.98 -2.00
CA ALA A 35 1.65 -2.85 -1.09
C ALA A 35 0.57 -1.82 -1.52
N ALA A 36 0.43 -1.54 -2.82
CA ALA A 36 -0.60 -0.65 -3.36
C ALA A 36 -2.04 -1.15 -3.16
N ARG A 37 -2.20 -2.45 -2.92
CA ARG A 37 -3.48 -3.13 -2.65
C ARG A 37 -3.80 -3.24 -1.15
N LEU A 38 -2.93 -2.78 -0.25
CA LEU A 38 -3.21 -2.71 1.19
C LEU A 38 -4.30 -1.67 1.50
N THR A 39 -5.55 -2.02 1.26
CA THR A 39 -6.68 -1.40 1.96
C THR A 39 -6.78 -2.03 3.34
N ASP A 40 -7.13 -1.25 4.38
CA ASP A 40 -7.24 -1.64 5.80
C ASP A 40 -7.32 -3.16 6.06
N PRO A 41 -6.50 -3.75 6.97
CA PRO A 41 -6.86 -5.07 7.51
C PRO A 41 -8.29 -4.99 8.05
N PRO A 42 -9.10 -6.05 7.94
CA PRO A 42 -10.49 -6.02 8.40
C PRO A 42 -10.49 -5.53 9.85
N GLN A 43 -10.97 -4.30 10.06
CA GLN A 43 -11.22 -3.76 11.39
C GLN A 43 -12.16 -4.76 12.03
N ASN A 44 -11.69 -5.44 13.08
CA ASN A 44 -12.39 -6.46 13.85
C ASN A 44 -13.85 -6.63 13.41
N ARG A 45 -14.14 -7.70 12.65
CA ARG A 45 -15.48 -8.29 12.69
C ARG A 45 -15.69 -8.76 14.12
N HIS A 46 -16.10 -7.84 14.98
CA HIS A 46 -16.75 -8.14 16.23
C HIS A 46 -18.13 -8.66 15.81
N VAL A 47 -18.18 -9.96 15.54
CA VAL A 47 -19.43 -10.71 15.45
C VAL A 47 -20.05 -10.68 16.85
N PRO A 48 -21.27 -10.13 17.00
CA PRO A 48 -22.02 -10.27 18.24
C PRO A 48 -22.44 -11.72 18.48
#